data_AF-A0A4R5Q505-F1
#
_entry.id   AF-A0A4R5Q505-F1
#
_cell.length_a   1.000
_cell.length_b   1.000
_cell.length_c   1.000
_cell.angle_alpha   90.00
_cell.angle_beta   90.00
_cell.angle_gamma   90.00
#
_symmetry.space_group_name_H-M   'P 1'
#
loop_
_entity.id
_entity.type
_entity.pdbx_description
1 polymer ?
#
loop_
_entity_poly.entity_id
_entity_poly.type
_entity_poly.pdbx_seq_one_letter_code
_entity_poly.pdbx_strand_id
1 'polypeptide(L)' 'MPDPDDREAGFYWICIDGQEVEVAQWQVEWGQWLVAGSSKPLSDERASRVVVLSDCLTAPTIPGFELGG' A
#
# COMPACT_ATOMS: atom_id res chain seq x y z
N MET A 1 7.30 -2.40 15.77
CA MET A 1 7.15 -2.08 14.33
C MET A 1 6.88 -3.39 13.63
N PRO A 2 5.81 -3.53 12.84
CA PRO A 2 5.57 -4.75 12.07
C PRO A 2 6.77 -5.02 11.15
N ASP A 3 7.15 -6.28 11.02
CA ASP A 3 8.24 -6.70 10.16
C ASP A 3 7.94 -6.26 8.72
N PRO A 4 8.89 -5.62 8.01
CA PRO A 4 8.66 -5.16 6.66
C PRO A 4 8.35 -6.29 5.66
N ASP A 5 8.70 -7.53 6.00
CA ASP A 5 8.45 -8.76 5.23
C ASP A 5 7.09 -9.41 5.55
N ASP A 6 6.44 -9.08 6.68
CA ASP A 6 5.15 -9.67 7.09
C ASP A 6 3.95 -8.80 6.65
N ARG A 7 4.12 -8.02 5.58
CA ARG A 7 3.09 -7.09 5.10
C ARG A 7 2.03 -7.83 4.31
N GLU A 8 0.79 -7.73 4.78
CA GLU A 8 -0.38 -8.25 4.08
C GLU A 8 -0.64 -7.48 2.77
N ALA A 9 -1.24 -8.16 1.78
CA ALA A 9 -1.68 -7.51 0.56
C ALA A 9 -2.77 -6.48 0.88
N GLY A 10 -2.52 -5.20 0.58
CA GLY A 10 -3.44 -4.14 0.96
C GLY A 10 -2.89 -2.74 0.74
N PHE A 11 -3.71 -1.74 1.06
CA PHE A 11 -3.35 -0.32 0.94
C PHE A 11 -2.80 0.19 2.26
N TYR A 12 -1.81 1.07 2.23
CA TYR A 12 -1.16 1.62 3.40
C TYR A 12 -0.87 3.09 3.17
N TRP A 13 -0.92 3.90 4.24
CA TRP A 13 -0.29 5.22 4.21
C TRP A 13 1.21 5.08 4.35
N ILE A 14 1.93 5.62 3.39
CA ILE A 14 3.39 5.59 3.36
C ILE A 14 3.95 7.00 3.22
N CYS A 15 5.17 7.19 3.70
CA CYS A 15 5.99 8.35 3.40
C CYS A 15 7.26 7.86 2.73
N ILE A 16 7.64 8.49 1.62
CA ILE A 16 8.86 8.13 0.89
C ILE A 16 9.88 9.23 1.16
N ASP A 17 11.02 8.90 1.77
CA ASP A 17 12.14 9.84 1.95
C ASP A 17 11.77 11.17 2.66
N GLY A 18 10.81 11.13 3.60
CA GLY A 18 10.32 12.31 4.30
C GLY A 18 9.44 13.25 3.48
N GLN A 19 9.00 12.82 2.28
CA GLN A 19 8.06 13.55 1.43
C GLN A 19 6.62 13.51 1.98
N GLU A 20 5.68 14.09 1.22
CA GLU A 20 4.25 14.02 1.53
C GLU A 20 3.77 12.57 1.67
N VAL A 21 2.78 12.38 2.54
CA VAL A 21 2.18 11.07 2.80
C VAL A 21 1.32 10.66 1.60
N GLU A 22 1.60 9.46 1.07
CA GLU A 22 0.87 8.90 -0.08
C GLU A 22 0.23 7.56 0.31
N VAL A 23 -0.85 7.19 -0.39
CA VAL A 23 -1.39 5.82 -0.30
C VAL A 23 -0.59 4.93 -1.24
N ALA A 24 -0.13 3.78 -0.78
CA ALA A 24 0.43 2.74 -1.65
C ALA A 24 -0.14 1.37 -1.32
N GLN A 25 -0.29 0.55 -2.36
CA GLN A 25 -0.64 -0.84 -2.23
C GLN A 25 0.62 -1.71 -2.15
N TRP A 26 0.70 -2.59 -1.17
CA TRP A 26 1.72 -3.64 -1.14
C TRP A 26 1.30 -4.80 -2.06
N GLN A 27 2.11 -5.07 -3.07
CA GLN A 27 1.91 -6.17 -4.02
C GLN A 27 2.72 -7.37 -3.56
N VAL A 28 2.10 -8.27 -2.79
CA VAL A 28 2.77 -9.47 -2.24
C VAL A 28 3.36 -10.38 -3.33
N GLU A 29 2.73 -10.44 -4.51
CA GLU A 29 3.19 -11.28 -5.63
C GLU A 29 4.52 -10.81 -6.23
N TRP A 30 4.82 -9.51 -6.12
CA TRP A 30 6.04 -8.90 -6.65
C TRP A 30 7.00 -8.42 -5.56
N GLY A 31 6.55 -8.38 -4.29
CA GLY A 31 7.31 -7.79 -3.19
C GLY A 31 7.56 -6.29 -3.38
N GLN A 32 6.61 -5.57 -3.99
CA GLN A 32 6.80 -4.17 -4.40
C GLN A 32 5.63 -3.27 -3.98
N TRP A 33 5.96 -2.00 -3.77
CA TRP A 33 4.98 -0.95 -3.50
C TRP A 33 4.43 -0.35 -4.80
N LEU A 34 3.12 -0.19 -4.89
CA LEU A 34 2.46 0.54 -5.97
C LEU A 34 1.72 1.75 -5.38
N VAL A 35 2.23 2.95 -5.63
CA VAL A 35 1.58 4.20 -5.18
C VAL A 35 0.24 4.37 -5.88
N ALA A 36 -0.80 4.75 -5.14
CA ALA A 36 -2.12 5.01 -5.68
C ALA A 36 -2.04 6.13 -6.73
N GLY A 37 -2.57 5.86 -7.93
CA GLY A 37 -2.47 6.78 -9.07
C GLY A 37 -1.19 6.63 -9.90
N SER A 38 -0.21 5.85 -9.45
CA SER A 38 0.90 5.41 -10.28
C SER A 38 0.53 4.15 -11.07
N SER A 39 0.97 4.09 -12.33
CA SER A 39 0.86 2.88 -13.16
C SER A 39 2.06 1.95 -13.02
N LYS A 40 3.11 2.38 -12.29
CA LYS A 40 4.36 1.63 -12.11
C LYS A 40 4.67 1.45 -10.63
N PRO A 41 5.19 0.27 -10.23
CA PRO A 41 5.66 0.07 -8.87
C PRO A 41 6.86 0.97 -8.57
N LEU A 42 7.10 1.20 -7.30
CA LEU A 42 8.31 1.87 -6.82
C LEU A 42 9.52 1.01 -7.14
N SER A 43 10.56 1.64 -7.69
CA SER A 43 11.88 1.05 -7.82
C SER A 43 12.46 0.68 -6.45
N ASP A 44 13.32 -0.35 -6.39
CA ASP A 44 13.93 -0.84 -5.15
C ASP A 44 14.59 0.27 -4.32
N GLU A 45 15.26 1.23 -4.99
CA GLU A 45 15.85 2.39 -4.32
C GLU A 45 14.80 3.23 -3.58
N ARG A 46 13.67 3.54 -4.21
CA ARG A 46 12.58 4.29 -3.55
C ARG A 46 11.90 3.44 -2.50
N ALA A 47 11.68 2.15 -2.77
CA ALA A 47 11.06 1.22 -1.83
C ALA A 47 11.87 1.09 -0.54
N SER A 48 13.22 1.16 -0.61
CA SER A 48 14.09 1.15 0.57
C SER A 48 13.91 2.36 1.50
N ARG A 49 13.35 3.46 0.99
CA ARG A 49 13.08 4.71 1.70
C ARG A 49 11.61 4.85 2.15
N VAL A 50 10.80 3.81 1.93
CA VAL A 50 9.39 3.79 2.33
C VAL A 50 9.29 3.59 3.84
N VAL A 51 8.64 4.54 4.50
CA VAL A 51 8.19 4.43 5.88
C VAL A 51 6.69 4.22 5.87
N VAL A 52 6.24 3.08 6.39
CA VAL A 52 4.82 2.79 6.56
C VAL A 52 4.31 3.51 7.80
N LEU A 53 3.27 4.32 7.64
CA LEU A 53 2.72 5.18 8.69
C LEU A 53 1.42 4.63 9.31
N SER A 54 0.74 3.71 8.62
CA SER A 54 -0.51 3.11 9.08
C SER A 54 -0.49 1.59 8.97
N ASP A 55 -1.42 0.94 9.67
CA ASP A 55 -1.84 -0.42 9.36
C ASP A 55 -2.54 -0.49 7.99
N CYS A 56 -2.86 -1.71 7.55
CA CYS A 56 -3.58 -1.95 6.31
C CYS A 56 -4.92 -1.21 6.32
N LEU A 57 -5.12 -0.35 5.34
CA LEU A 57 -6.34 0.40 5.14
C LEU A 57 -7.44 -0.56 4.74
N THR A 58 -8.54 -0.50 5.50
CA THR A 58 -9.75 -1.24 5.15
C THR A 58 -10.24 -0.76 3.80
N ALA A 59 -10.45 -1.70 2.87
CA ALA A 59 -11.06 -1.38 1.60
C ALA A 59 -12.41 -0.67 1.86
N PRO A 60 -12.72 0.42 1.12
CA PRO A 60 -13.98 1.10 1.30
C PRO A 60 -15.11 0.09 1.04
N THR A 61 -15.85 -0.25 2.09
CA THR A 61 -17.05 -1.06 1.95
C THR A 61 -18.05 -0.17 1.23
N ILE A 62 -18.26 -0.38 -0.08
CA ILE A 62 -19.32 0.31 -0.82
C ILE A 62 -20.64 -0.23 -0.28
N PRO A 63 -21.44 0.54 0.49
CA PRO A 63 -22.71 0.05 1.00
C PRO A 63 -23.67 -0.02 -0.19
N GLY A 64 -23.86 -1.21 -0.76
CA GLY A 64 -24.84 -1.44 -1.82
C GLY A 64 -24.49 -2.43 -2.94
N PHE A 65 -23.36 -3.14 -2.91
CA PHE A 65 -23.17 -4.27 -3.83
C PHE A 65 -23.75 -5.56 -3.23
N GLU A 66 -25.08 -5.61 -3.12
CA GLU A 66 -25.78 -6.87 -3.03
C GLU A 66 -25.70 -7.52 -4.41
N LEU A 67 -24.78 -8.47 -4.59
CA LEU A 67 -24.92 -9.50 -5.60
C LEU A 67 -26.14 -10.34 -5.19
N GLY A 68 -27.32 -9.86 -5.59
CA GLY A 68 -28.58 -10.58 -5.42
C GLY A 68 -28.48 -11.94 -6.10
N GLY A 69 -28.57 -12.98 -5.28
CA GLY A 69 -28.88 -14.34 -5.70
C GLY A 69 -30.38 -14.57 -5.81
#